data_AF-A0A7X2NTL6-F1
#
_entry.id   AF-A0A7X2NTL6-F1
#
_cell.length_a   1.000
_cell.length_b   1.000
_cell.length_c   1.000
_cell.angle_alpha   90.00
_cell.angle_beta   90.00
_cell.angle_gamma   90.00
#
_symmetry.space_group_name_H-M   'P 1'
#
loop_
_entity.id
_entity.type
_entity.pdbx_description
1 polymer ?
#
loop_
_entity_poly.entity_id
_entity_poly.type
_entity_poly.pdbx_seq_one_letter_code
_entity_poly.pdbx_strand_id
1 'polypeptide(L)'
;MQDQLLKTMKRSYEVTASGDKYVNVVGSLFNQMRSKAYEDLGGKPLINLKAEEVYFEDVKVNKYTERFLFLFWPREKKDFTIKARIMVVIDYLDLKEEDIK
;
A
#
# COMPACT_ATOMS: atom_id res chain seq x y z
N MET A 1 23.40 3.18 -31.37
CA MET A 1 22.57 2.14 -30.73
C MET A 1 21.65 2.88 -29.79
N GLN A 2 20.34 2.77 -29.95
CA GLN A 2 19.39 3.52 -29.11
C GLN A 2 19.32 2.85 -27.74
N ASP A 3 19.52 3.61 -26.67
CA ASP A 3 19.51 3.06 -25.31
C ASP A 3 18.10 2.64 -24.89
N GLN A 4 17.99 1.49 -24.22
CA GLN A 4 16.73 1.02 -23.64
C GLN A 4 16.43 1.79 -22.36
N LEU A 5 15.29 2.50 -22.34
CA LEU A 5 14.90 3.39 -21.24
C LEU A 5 13.97 2.72 -20.22
N LEU A 6 13.31 1.62 -20.60
CA LEU A 6 12.48 0.84 -19.68
C LEU A 6 13.36 0.06 -18.70
N LYS A 7 13.18 0.36 -17.41
CA LYS A 7 13.84 -0.36 -16.31
C LYS A 7 12.82 -0.99 -15.39
N THR A 8 13.22 -2.12 -14.80
CA THR A 8 12.42 -2.87 -13.85
C THR A 8 13.20 -3.00 -12.54
N MET A 9 12.53 -2.76 -11.42
CA MET A 9 13.10 -2.98 -10.09
C MET A 9 12.16 -3.75 -9.18
N LYS A 10 12.74 -4.53 -8.27
CA LYS A 10 11.99 -5.21 -7.19
C LYS A 10 12.16 -4.45 -5.88
N ARG A 11 11.05 -4.28 -5.16
CA ARG A 11 11.01 -3.61 -3.86
C ARG A 11 10.09 -4.34 -2.89
N SER A 12 10.42 -4.23 -1.61
CA SER A 12 9.60 -4.74 -0.52
C SER A 12 9.22 -3.57 0.38
N TYR A 13 7.92 -3.40 0.61
CA TYR A 13 7.40 -2.33 1.46
C TYR A 13 6.71 -2.91 2.69
N GLU A 14 7.11 -2.41 3.86
CA GLU A 14 6.35 -2.63 5.09
C GLU A 14 5.35 -1.48 5.26
N VAL A 15 4.08 -1.83 5.40
CA VAL A 15 2.95 -0.90 5.50
C VAL A 15 2.06 -1.29 6.67
N THR A 16 1.38 -0.32 7.28
CA THR A 16 0.50 -0.56 8.42
C THR A 16 -0.72 0.33 8.34
N ALA A 17 -1.91 -0.24 8.49
CA ALA A 17 -3.16 0.49 8.42
C ALA A 17 -4.12 -0.02 9.49
N SER A 18 -5.01 0.87 9.92
CA SER A 18 -6.07 0.57 10.88
C SER A 18 -7.43 1.07 10.39
N GLY A 19 -8.51 0.39 10.77
CA GLY A 19 -9.86 0.80 10.39
C GLY A 19 -10.95 -0.22 10.75
N ASP A 20 -12.20 0.16 10.53
CA ASP A 20 -13.40 -0.56 10.97
C ASP A 20 -13.77 -1.78 10.09
N LYS A 21 -13.31 -1.78 8.84
CA LYS A 21 -13.56 -2.84 7.85
C LYS A 21 -12.25 -3.32 7.25
N TYR A 22 -12.01 -4.63 7.31
CA TYR A 22 -10.78 -5.24 6.77
C TYR A 22 -10.51 -4.86 5.30
N VAL A 23 -11.53 -4.77 4.44
CA VAL A 23 -11.37 -4.39 3.03
C VAL A 23 -10.80 -2.98 2.89
N ASN A 24 -11.29 -2.04 3.70
CA ASN A 24 -10.82 -0.66 3.70
C ASN A 24 -9.36 -0.60 4.19
N VAL A 25 -9.05 -1.34 5.26
CA VAL A 25 -7.69 -1.43 5.81
C VAL A 25 -6.72 -1.98 4.77
N VAL A 26 -7.08 -3.06 4.08
CA VAL A 26 -6.26 -3.62 2.99
C VAL A 26 -6.10 -2.62 1.84
N GLY A 27 -7.16 -1.93 1.45
CA GLY A 27 -7.07 -0.85 0.45
C GLY A 27 -6.09 0.25 0.86
N SER A 28 -6.12 0.66 2.13
CA SER A 28 -5.17 1.62 2.70
C SER A 28 -3.73 1.13 2.67
N LEU A 29 -3.47 -0.16 2.93
CA LEU A 29 -2.12 -0.75 2.83
C LEU A 29 -1.57 -0.63 1.40
N PHE A 30 -2.37 -0.97 0.39
CA PHE A 30 -1.95 -0.85 -1.01
C PHE A 30 -1.77 0.61 -1.45
N ASN A 31 -2.59 1.53 -0.95
CA ASN A 31 -2.40 2.95 -1.21
C ASN A 31 -1.09 3.47 -0.61
N GLN A 32 -0.77 3.11 0.63
CA GLN A 32 0.53 3.43 1.24
C GLN A 32 1.70 2.83 0.46
N MET A 33 1.57 1.59 0.01
CA MET A 33 2.58 0.92 -0.82
C MET A 33 2.80 1.69 -2.13
N ARG A 34 1.73 2.10 -2.82
CA ARG A 34 1.82 2.90 -4.05
C ARG A 34 2.55 4.22 -3.79
N SER A 35 2.18 4.94 -2.73
CA SER A 35 2.85 6.20 -2.35
C SER A 35 4.35 6.00 -2.16
N LYS A 36 4.76 4.96 -1.41
CA LYS A 36 6.17 4.60 -1.23
C LYS A 36 6.87 4.27 -2.56
N ALA A 37 6.19 3.56 -3.47
CA ALA A 37 6.74 3.27 -4.79
C ALA A 37 6.96 4.52 -5.65
N TYR A 38 6.06 5.50 -5.56
CA TYR A 38 6.26 6.79 -6.25
C TYR A 38 7.39 7.62 -5.63
N GLU A 39 7.52 7.61 -4.30
CA GLU A 39 8.62 8.26 -3.58
C GLU A 39 9.97 7.66 -3.99
N ASP A 40 10.08 6.32 -4.02
CA ASP A 40 11.28 5.58 -4.44
C ASP A 40 11.72 5.91 -5.88
N LEU A 41 10.78 6.26 -6.76
CA LEU A 41 11.08 6.62 -8.15
C LEU A 41 11.60 8.05 -8.31
N GLY A 42 11.51 8.91 -7.29
CA GLY A 42 12.11 10.25 -7.32
C GLY A 42 11.64 11.11 -8.50
N GLY A 43 10.38 10.98 -8.90
CA GLY A 43 9.80 11.72 -10.03
C GLY A 43 9.93 11.03 -11.40
N LYS A 44 10.58 9.87 -11.48
CA LYS A 44 10.62 9.08 -12.72
C LYS A 44 9.23 8.53 -13.08
N PRO A 45 8.83 8.50 -14.36
CA PRO A 45 7.53 7.99 -14.76
C PRO A 45 7.35 6.51 -14.44
N LEU A 46 6.36 6.21 -13.60
CA LEU A 46 5.92 4.84 -13.32
C LEU A 46 5.07 4.32 -14.49
N ILE A 47 5.45 3.18 -15.05
CA ILE A 47 4.74 2.53 -16.15
C ILE A 47 3.82 1.44 -15.62
N ASN A 48 4.36 0.59 -14.74
CA ASN A 48 3.61 -0.53 -14.17
C ASN A 48 4.08 -0.81 -12.74
N LEU A 49 3.13 -1.21 -11.91
CA LEU A 49 3.35 -1.58 -10.52
C LEU A 49 2.55 -2.84 -10.23
N LYS A 50 3.26 -3.94 -10.04
CA LYS A 50 2.66 -5.26 -9.80
C LYS A 50 3.07 -5.78 -8.44
N ALA A 51 2.10 -6.16 -7.62
CA ALA A 51 2.38 -6.95 -6.42
C ALA A 51 2.71 -8.39 -6.81
N GLU A 52 3.85 -8.89 -6.35
CA GLU A 52 4.25 -10.30 -6.49
C GLU A 52 3.79 -11.09 -5.27
N GLU A 53 4.05 -10.59 -4.06
CA GLU A 53 3.78 -11.29 -2.82
C GLU A 53 3.23 -10.31 -1.76
N VAL A 54 2.31 -10.81 -0.92
CA VAL A 54 1.70 -10.04 0.16
C VAL A 54 1.65 -10.92 1.41
N TYR A 55 2.31 -10.48 2.47
CA TYR A 55 2.34 -11.15 3.75
C TYR A 55 1.71 -10.25 4.81
N PHE A 56 0.68 -10.72 5.50
CA PHE A 56 0.15 -10.06 6.70
C PHE A 56 0.95 -10.53 7.90
N GLU A 57 1.83 -9.68 8.42
CA GLU A 57 2.76 -10.02 9.50
C GLU A 57 2.09 -9.93 10.88
N ASP A 58 1.22 -8.95 11.07
CA ASP A 58 0.47 -8.74 12.31
C ASP A 58 -0.95 -8.33 11.96
N VAL A 59 -1.93 -8.98 12.58
CA VAL A 59 -3.36 -8.69 12.41
C VAL A 59 -3.99 -8.63 13.79
N LYS A 60 -4.31 -7.42 14.23
CA LYS A 60 -5.00 -7.16 15.50
C LYS A 60 -6.45 -6.84 15.21
N VAL A 61 -7.35 -7.56 15.88
CA VAL A 61 -8.80 -7.31 15.80
C VAL A 61 -9.30 -6.97 17.19
N ASN A 62 -9.60 -5.70 17.40
CA ASN A 62 -10.20 -5.24 18.63
C ASN A 62 -11.71 -5.17 18.48
N LYS A 63 -12.45 -5.70 19.45
CA LYS A 63 -13.91 -5.62 19.49
C LYS A 63 -14.30 -4.73 20.66
N TYR A 64 -15.06 -3.69 20.40
CA TYR A 64 -15.58 -2.81 21.44
C TYR A 64 -17.10 -2.72 21.32
N THR A 65 -17.77 -2.83 22.46
CA THR A 65 -19.21 -2.60 22.56
C THR A 65 -19.41 -1.16 22.99
N GLU A 66 -19.85 -0.31 22.06
CA GLU A 66 -20.28 1.04 22.40
C GLU A 66 -21.59 0.94 23.22
N ARG A 67 -21.49 1.20 24.52
CA ARG A 67 -22.66 1.38 25.39
C ARG A 67 -23.06 2.84 25.33
N PHE A 68 -23.94 3.18 24.39
CA PHE A 68 -24.59 4.49 24.42
C PHE A 68 -25.43 4.58 25.69
N LEU A 69 -25.08 5.55 26.54
CA LEU A 69 -25.80 5.87 27.77
C LEU A 69 -27.29 6.10 27.44
N PHE A 70 -28.12 5.24 28.04
CA PHE A 70 -29.55 5.33 28.29
C PHE A 70 -30.61 4.87 27.28
N LEU A 71 -30.38 4.56 25.98
CA LEU A 71 -31.53 4.14 25.12
C LEU A 71 -31.31 3.23 23.89
N PHE A 72 -30.10 2.77 23.51
CA PHE A 72 -29.93 2.16 22.17
C PHE A 72 -29.18 0.82 22.09
N TRP A 73 -29.71 -0.03 21.20
CA TRP A 73 -29.24 -1.34 20.75
C TRP A 73 -27.71 -1.40 20.62
N PRO A 74 -27.00 -2.25 21.40
CA PRO A 74 -25.55 -2.29 21.38
C PRO A 74 -25.06 -2.68 19.99
N ARG A 75 -24.22 -1.83 19.38
CA ARG A 75 -23.51 -2.15 18.13
C ARG A 75 -22.12 -2.65 18.49
N GLU A 76 -21.80 -3.85 18.05
CA GLU A 76 -20.42 -4.34 18.09
C GLU A 76 -19.62 -3.63 17.00
N LYS A 77 -18.63 -2.83 17.38
CA LYS A 77 -17.62 -2.32 16.46
C LYS A 77 -16.40 -3.22 16.50
N LYS A 78 -15.78 -3.39 15.33
CA LYS A 78 -14.53 -4.12 15.15
C LYS A 78 -13.52 -3.16 14.54
N ASP A 79 -12.36 -3.04 15.15
CA ASP A 79 -11.23 -2.31 14.61
C ASP A 79 -10.14 -3.30 14.24
N PHE A 80 -9.69 -3.20 12.99
CA PHE A 80 -8.60 -3.99 12.43
C PHE A 80 -7.36 -3.12 12.39
N THR A 81 -6.22 -3.63 12.87
CA THR A 81 -4.90 -3.06 12.62
C THR A 81 -4.07 -4.14 11.96
N ILE A 82 -3.61 -3.88 10.74
CA ILE A 82 -2.89 -4.85 9.92
C ILE A 82 -1.53 -4.27 9.56
N LYS A 83 -0.45 -5.00 9.85
CA LYS A 83 0.89 -4.80 9.31
C LYS A 83 1.10 -5.78 8.16
N ALA A 84 1.56 -5.29 7.01
CA ALA A 84 1.85 -6.12 5.86
C ALA A 84 3.21 -5.82 5.26
N ARG A 85 3.83 -6.86 4.72
CA ARG A 85 4.98 -6.76 3.81
C ARG A 85 4.51 -7.09 2.40
N ILE A 86 4.70 -6.15 1.48
CA ILE A 86 4.26 -6.26 0.09
C ILE A 86 5.48 -6.18 -0.81
N MET A 87 5.76 -7.26 -1.54
CA MET A 87 6.81 -7.30 -2.56
C MET A 87 6.23 -6.93 -3.91
N VAL A 88 6.87 -6.01 -4.60
CA VAL A 88 6.40 -5.48 -5.87
C VAL A 88 7.51 -5.45 -6.91
N VAL A 89 7.09 -5.56 -8.16
CA VAL A 89 7.87 -5.24 -9.36
C VAL A 89 7.37 -3.90 -9.89
N ILE A 90 8.31 -2.99 -10.10
CA ILE A 90 8.07 -1.63 -10.57
C ILE A 90 8.77 -1.49 -11.91
N ASP A 91 8.00 -1.22 -12.95
CA ASP A 91 8.52 -0.85 -14.26
C ASP A 91 8.41 0.67 -14.38
N TYR A 92 9.52 1.32 -14.72
CA TYR A 92 9.63 2.77 -14.82
C TYR A 92 10.54 3.18 -15.99
N LEU A 93 10.38 4.41 -16.45
CA LEU A 93 11.27 4.99 -17.44
C LEU A 93 12.42 5.74 -16.75
N ASP A 94 13.64 5.35 -17.05
CA ASP A 94 14.83 6.06 -16.59
C ASP A 94 15.23 7.16 -17.58
N LEU A 95 14.41 8.20 -17.61
CA LEU A 95 14.62 9.36 -18.49
C LEU A 95 15.61 10.35 -17.88
N LYS A 96 16.50 10.85 -18.72
CA LYS A 96 17.23 12.09 -18.49
C LYS A 96 16.69 13.16 -19.43
N GLU A 97 16.85 14.43 -19.06
CA GLU A 97 16.43 15.56 -19.92
C GLU A 97 17.10 15.54 -21.29
N GLU A 98 18.28 14.90 -21.39
CA GLU A 98 19.06 14.69 -22.60
C GLU A 98 18.37 13.73 -23.59
N ASP A 99 17.51 12.83 -23.12
CA ASP A 99 16.86 11.80 -23.95
C ASP A 99 15.64 12.33 -24.75
N ILE A 100 15.18 13.55 -24.44
CA ILE A 100 13.99 14.18 -25.03
C ILE A 100 14.37 15.30 -26.04
N LYS A 101 15.67 15.60 -26.20
CA LYS A 101 16.17 16.66 -27.09
C LYS A 101 16.54 16.17 -28.48
#